data_AF-A0A6V7LEK4-F1
#
_entry.id   AF-A0A6V7LEK4-F1
#
_cell.length_a   1.000
_cell.length_b   1.000
_cell.length_c   1.000
_cell.angle_alpha   90.00
_cell.angle_beta   90.00
_cell.angle_gamma   90.00
#
_symmetry.space_group_name_H-M   'P 1'
#
loop_
_entity.id
_entity.type
_entity.pdbx_description
1 polymer ?
#
loop_
_entity_poly.entity_id
_entity_poly.type
_entity_poly.pdbx_seq_one_letter_code
_entity_poly.pdbx_strand_id
1 'polypeptide(L)' 'SETFLNSLYFSKWHVAGVQRFRTSILIMLTQKPLKITAVNCVVVSNDMFIA' A
#
# COMPACT_ATOMS: atom_id res chain seq x y z
N SER A 1 -3.31 1.86 0.41
CA SER A 1 -4.24 0.72 0.38
C SER A 1 -3.49 -0.54 0.02
N GLU A 2 -4.06 -1.71 0.24
CA GLU A 2 -3.44 -3.00 -0.12
C GLU A 2 -3.23 -3.15 -1.63
N THR A 3 -4.19 -2.68 -2.43
CA THR A 3 -4.08 -2.62 -3.90
C THR A 3 -2.87 -1.82 -4.36
N PHE A 4 -2.54 -0.72 -3.69
CA PHE A 4 -1.34 0.06 -4.01
C PHE A 4 -0.05 -0.74 -3.75
N LEU A 5 0.04 -1.44 -2.61
CA LEU A 5 1.21 -2.25 -2.29
C LEU A 5 1.38 -3.41 -3.29
N ASN A 6 0.28 -4.05 -3.70
CA ASN A 6 0.30 -5.10 -4.70
C ASN A 6 0.80 -4.56 -6.05
N SER A 7 0.25 -3.45 -6.53
CA SER A 7 0.71 -2.80 -7.77
C SER A 7 2.19 -2.41 -7.71
N LEU A 8 2.65 -1.93 -6.55
CA LEU A 8 4.04 -1.58 -6.32
C LEU A 8 4.93 -2.82 -6.39
N TYR A 9 4.55 -3.91 -5.72
CA TYR A 9 5.28 -5.18 -5.68
C TYR A 9 5.43 -5.79 -7.07
N PHE A 10 4.35 -5.83 -7.86
CA PHE A 10 4.36 -6.38 -9.21
C PHE A 10 5.04 -5.50 -10.26
N SER A 11 5.38 -4.25 -9.94
CA SER A 11 6.08 -3.37 -10.88
C SER A 11 7.55 -3.79 -11.06
N LYS A 12 8.16 -3.45 -12.20
CA LYS A 12 9.55 -3.81 -12.54
C LYS A 12 10.60 -2.90 -11.87
N TRP A 13 10.33 -2.43 -10.66
CA TRP A 13 11.21 -1.51 -9.93
C TRP A 13 12.60 -2.10 -9.61
N HIS A 14 12.71 -3.42 -9.51
CA HIS A 14 13.98 -4.13 -9.32
C HIS A 14 14.92 -4.01 -10.51
N VAL A 15 14.41 -3.69 -11.71
CA VAL A 15 15.21 -3.48 -12.93
C VAL A 15 15.72 -2.03 -13.01
N ALA A 16 15.09 -1.09 -12.31
CA ALA A 16 15.52 0.30 -12.30
C ALA A 16 16.95 0.41 -11.75
N GLY A 17 17.86 1.05 -12.48
CA GLY A 17 19.29 1.19 -12.10
C GLY A 17 19.56 2.16 -10.94
N VAL A 18 18.53 2.73 -10.33
CA VAL A 18 18.65 3.75 -9.29
C VAL A 18 18.43 3.13 -7.91
N GLN A 19 19.49 2.94 -7.13
CA GLN A 19 19.42 2.32 -5.79
C GLN A 19 18.45 3.07 -4.86
N ARG A 20 18.47 4.41 -4.87
CA ARG A 20 17.57 5.24 -4.05
C ARG A 20 16.10 4.94 -4.34
N PHE A 21 15.76 4.75 -5.61
CA PHE A 21 14.41 4.39 -6.03
C PHE A 21 13.99 3.04 -5.44
N ARG A 22 14.85 2.01 -5.55
CA ARG A 22 14.56 0.69 -4.95
C ARG A 22 14.36 0.76 -3.44
N THR A 23 15.20 1.51 -2.73
CA THR A 23 15.06 1.71 -1.29
C THR A 23 13.73 2.38 -0.94
N SER A 24 13.30 3.40 -1.69
CA SER A 24 11.99 4.02 -1.49
C SER A 24 10.84 3.03 -1.67
N ILE A 25 10.92 2.16 -2.68
CA ILE A 25 9.90 1.11 -2.91
C ILE A 25 9.86 0.13 -1.74
N LEU A 26 11.02 -0.35 -1.26
CA LEU A 26 11.09 -1.25 -0.11
C LEU A 26 10.53 -0.62 1.17
N ILE A 27 10.80 0.67 1.39
CA ILE A 27 10.20 1.42 2.51
C ILE A 27 8.68 1.44 2.37
N MET A 28 8.14 1.78 1.20
CA MET A 28 6.69 1.78 0.97
C MET A 28 6.06 0.39 1.18
N LEU A 29 6.73 -0.69 0.77
CA LEU A 29 6.25 -2.07 0.95
C LEU A 29 6.25 -2.55 2.41
N THR A 30 7.11 -2.00 3.27
CA THR A 30 7.19 -2.38 4.69
C THR A 30 6.24 -1.60 5.60
N GLN A 31 5.66 -0.51 5.09
CA GLN A 31 4.73 0.31 5.85
C GLN A 31 3.35 -0.35 5.94
N LYS A 32 2.72 -0.26 7.13
CA LYS A 32 1.32 -0.66 7.28
C LYS A 32 0.43 0.29 6.46
N PRO A 33 -0.51 -0.22 5.64
CA PRO A 33 -1.47 0.62 4.93
C PRO A 33 -2.24 1.51 5.89
N LEU A 34 -2.45 2.78 5.51
CA LEU A 34 -3.32 3.69 6.24
C LEU A 34 -4.73 3.10 6.35
N LYS A 35 -5.29 3.07 7.55
CA LYS A 35 -6.65 2.60 7.86
C LYS A 35 -7.44 3.75 8.46
N ILE A 36 -8.68 3.91 8.01
CA ILE A 36 -9.64 4.85 8.61
C ILE A 36 -10.52 4.05 9.56
N THR A 37 -10.58 4.47 10.82
CA THR A 37 -11.34 3.77 11.87
C THR A 37 -12.49 4.64 12.35
N ALA A 38 -13.73 4.15 12.24
CA ALA A 38 -14.91 4.79 12.81
C ALA A 38 -14.98 4.49 14.32
N VAL A 39 -14.93 5.54 15.13
CA VAL A 39 -14.98 5.47 16.61
C VAL A 39 -13.94 4.49 17.18
N ASN A 40 -12.82 4.29 16.48
CA ASN A 40 -11.80 3.29 16.80
C ASN A 40 -12.29 1.82 16.91
N CYS A 41 -13.51 1.52 16.46
CA CYS A 41 -14.13 0.19 16.56
C CYS A 41 -14.14 -0.55 15.23
N VAL A 42 -14.35 0.16 14.12
CA VAL A 42 -14.57 -0.44 12.81
C VAL A 42 -13.65 0.19 11.78
N VAL A 43 -12.86 -0.62 11.08
CA VAL A 43 -12.08 -0.17 9.93
C VAL A 43 -13.03 0.05 8.76
N VAL A 44 -13.16 1.28 8.30
CA VAL A 44 -14.03 1.65 7.18
C VAL A 44 -13.45 1.08 5.87
N SER A 45 -14.25 0.31 5.14
CA SER A 45 -13.93 -0.19 3.79
C SER A 45 -14.95 0.31 2.79
N ASN A 46 -14.55 0.42 1.52
CA ASN A 46 -15.47 0.75 0.42
C ASN A 46 -16.54 -0.33 0.25
N ASP A 47 -16.24 -1.59 0.59
CA ASP A 47 -17.18 -2.72 0.52
C ASP A 47 -18.38 -2.55 1.45
N MET A 48 -18.29 -1.68 2.47
CA MET A 48 -19.42 -1.38 3.36
C MET A 48 -20.54 -0.60 2.66
N PHE A 49 -20.24 0.01 1.50
CA PHE A 49 -21.16 0.86 0.75
C PHE A 49 -21.64 0.21 -0.56
N ILE A 50 -21.13 -0.98 -0.88
CA ILE A 50 -21.55 -1.75 -2.06
C ILE A 50 -22.63 -2.72 -1.59
N ALA A 51 -23.87 -2.52 -2.05
CA ALA A 51 -25.05 -3.33 -1.72
C ALA A 51 -25.16 -4.60 -2.60
#